data_AF-A0A7S0NGT2-F1
#
_entry.id   AF-A0A7S0NGT2-F1
#
_cell.length_a   1.000
_cell.length_b   1.000
_cell.length_c   1.000
_cell.angle_alpha   90.00
_cell.angle_beta   90.00
_cell.angle_gamma   90.00
#
_symmetry.space_group_name_H-M   'P 1'
#
loop_
_entity.id
_entity.type
_entity.pdbx_description
1 polymer ?
#
loop_
_entity_poly.entity_id
_entity_poly.type
_entity_poly.pdbx_seq_one_letter_code
_entity_poly.pdbx_strand_id
1 'polypeptide(L)'
;GWLILDAEVVGIDRSTGRLRAFQDLASRPRGGVNEAELAARAAVDVVVFAFDLVWVGDKSGVSHASDAPRLHDMSLRDRRRAMAKALPGLSRMPGRLELARSAEVDAPTSEPNAGSDGAGEQNTDDDDRLLPAIEAVRAFMLESLDAACEGVMLKRLDGDKSRYSPSKRSDCWLKLKKDYCENLRDSLDLVPIGAWFGQGRKAGWYSPFLLAVYDPETETYQSMCRCMSGFTDEFYRTRRENFGKPPSFVESGVKPPVYDTLEQPDVWFNPTEVWEIRGADLTLSPKHRAAAGARHEERGISLRFPRFIRVRDDKNVEDASGPEEVARLFDAQQSRYDGQGESATRRLAEQAALDAEAEKDEGDSDEDDNGGDGEAALDGDEEERQTS
;
A
#
# COMPACT_ATOMS: atom_id res chain seq x y z
N GLY A 1 35.83 -18.01 -1.20
CA GLY A 1 34.98 -19.07 -0.66
C GLY A 1 33.65 -19.01 -1.36
N TRP A 2 32.66 -19.68 -0.80
CA TRP A 2 31.28 -19.66 -1.25
C TRP A 2 30.43 -18.87 -0.25
N LEU A 3 29.34 -18.27 -0.71
CA LEU A 3 28.42 -17.51 0.13
C LEU A 3 26.97 -17.70 -0.32
N ILE A 4 26.04 -17.56 0.62
CA ILE A 4 24.61 -17.44 0.36
C ILE A 4 24.16 -16.10 0.91
N LEU A 5 23.87 -15.17 0.00
CA LEU A 5 23.34 -13.84 0.32
C LEU A 5 21.83 -13.81 0.14
N ASP A 6 21.18 -13.06 1.01
CA ASP A 6 19.80 -12.64 0.82
C ASP A 6 19.80 -11.18 0.36
N ALA A 7 19.16 -10.91 -0.78
CA ALA A 7 19.31 -9.67 -1.51
C ALA A 7 18.10 -9.37 -2.40
N GLU A 8 17.88 -8.09 -2.66
CA GLU A 8 16.88 -7.60 -3.63
C GLU A 8 17.57 -7.17 -4.92
N VAL A 9 17.02 -7.56 -6.08
CA VAL A 9 17.50 -7.10 -7.38
C VAL A 9 16.59 -5.98 -7.87
N VAL A 10 17.15 -4.80 -8.11
CA VAL A 10 16.39 -3.61 -8.46
C VAL A 10 16.89 -3.05 -9.79
N GLY A 11 15.98 -2.55 -10.62
CA GLY A 11 16.34 -1.85 -11.85
C GLY A 11 17.02 -0.52 -11.51
N ILE A 12 18.04 -0.14 -12.27
CA ILE A 12 18.77 1.11 -12.06
C ILE A 12 19.17 1.72 -13.41
N ASP A 13 19.13 3.04 -13.49
CA ASP A 13 19.88 3.78 -14.49
C ASP A 13 21.27 4.10 -13.93
N ARG A 14 22.30 3.40 -14.41
CA ARG A 14 23.68 3.58 -13.91
C ARG A 14 24.29 4.94 -14.24
N SER A 15 23.75 5.67 -15.22
CA SER A 15 24.25 7.00 -15.58
C SER A 15 23.83 8.06 -14.56
N THR A 16 22.63 7.90 -13.99
CA THR A 16 22.05 8.82 -13.00
C THR A 16 22.09 8.28 -11.56
N GLY A 17 22.31 6.98 -11.39
CA GLY A 17 22.23 6.28 -10.11
C GLY A 17 20.80 6.05 -9.61
N ARG A 18 19.78 6.36 -10.42
CA ARG A 18 18.37 6.32 -10.02
C ARG A 18 17.77 4.94 -10.18
N LEU A 19 16.95 4.54 -9.21
CA LEU A 19 16.21 3.29 -9.26
C LEU A 19 15.09 3.37 -10.30
N ARG A 20 14.74 2.21 -10.86
CA ARG A 20 13.69 2.04 -11.86
C ARG A 20 12.53 1.27 -11.26
N ALA A 21 11.32 1.58 -11.71
CA ALA A 21 10.12 0.90 -11.26
C ALA A 21 10.18 -0.61 -11.54
N PHE A 22 9.47 -1.40 -10.74
CA PHE A 22 9.41 -2.85 -10.92
C PHE A 22 8.93 -3.26 -12.33
N GLN A 23 8.05 -2.48 -12.96
CA GLN A 23 7.57 -2.77 -14.31
C GLN A 23 8.69 -2.73 -15.36
N ASP A 24 9.63 -1.80 -15.22
CA ASP A 24 10.81 -1.70 -16.08
C ASP A 24 11.67 -2.97 -15.91
N LEU A 25 11.93 -3.38 -14.66
CA LEU A 25 12.68 -4.60 -14.37
C LEU A 25 11.97 -5.86 -14.87
N ALA A 26 10.64 -5.92 -14.76
CA ALA A 26 9.84 -7.07 -15.18
C ALA A 26 9.85 -7.29 -16.70
N SER A 27 10.15 -6.25 -17.48
CA SER A 27 10.34 -6.33 -18.93
C SER A 27 11.65 -7.02 -19.33
N ARG A 28 12.59 -7.18 -18.38
CA ARG A 28 13.90 -7.78 -18.63
C ARG A 28 13.74 -9.23 -19.13
N PRO A 29 14.47 -9.62 -20.19
CA PRO A 29 14.45 -10.98 -20.75
C PRO A 29 14.71 -12.07 -19.69
N ARG A 30 13.99 -13.20 -19.79
CA ARG A 30 14.10 -14.34 -18.86
C ARG A 30 14.78 -15.54 -19.53
N GLY A 31 15.66 -16.20 -18.77
CA GLY A 31 16.28 -17.48 -19.14
C GLY A 31 17.44 -17.37 -20.14
N GLY A 32 18.61 -17.96 -19.81
CA GLY A 32 19.71 -18.19 -20.76
C GLY A 32 20.32 -16.96 -21.47
N VAL A 33 20.04 -15.74 -21.01
CA VAL A 33 20.40 -14.50 -21.70
C VAL A 33 21.83 -14.11 -21.37
N ASN A 34 22.64 -13.80 -22.38
CA ASN A 34 24.00 -13.31 -22.19
C ASN A 34 24.06 -11.76 -22.18
N GLU A 35 25.20 -11.20 -21.81
CA GLU A 35 25.38 -9.74 -21.72
C GLU A 35 25.16 -9.02 -23.07
N ALA A 36 25.56 -9.63 -24.19
CA ALA A 36 25.38 -9.05 -25.51
C ALA A 36 23.90 -8.97 -25.92
N GLU A 37 23.10 -9.98 -25.58
CA GLU A 37 21.65 -9.99 -25.80
C GLU A 37 20.93 -8.97 -24.92
N LEU A 38 21.37 -8.80 -23.67
CA LEU A 38 20.85 -7.75 -22.79
C LEU A 38 21.15 -6.36 -23.37
N ALA A 39 22.37 -6.13 -23.84
CA ALA A 39 22.76 -4.87 -24.47
C ALA A 39 21.97 -4.62 -25.76
N ALA A 40 21.83 -5.63 -26.62
CA ALA A 40 21.10 -5.53 -27.88
C ALA A 40 19.61 -5.18 -27.70
N ARG A 41 19.03 -5.56 -26.54
CA ARG A 41 17.62 -5.27 -26.20
C ARG A 41 17.46 -4.00 -25.37
N ALA A 42 18.54 -3.24 -25.14
CA ALA A 42 18.56 -2.11 -24.21
C ALA A 42 17.92 -2.47 -22.86
N ALA A 43 18.22 -3.68 -22.36
CA ALA A 43 17.61 -4.18 -21.15
C ALA A 43 18.00 -3.31 -19.96
N VAL A 44 17.03 -3.08 -19.07
CA VAL A 44 17.21 -2.28 -17.85
C VAL A 44 18.36 -2.85 -17.03
N ASP A 45 19.30 -1.98 -16.67
CA ASP A 45 20.42 -2.31 -15.80
C ASP A 45 19.94 -2.68 -14.40
N VAL A 46 20.73 -3.47 -13.67
CA VAL A 46 20.37 -3.92 -12.32
C VAL A 46 21.46 -3.63 -11.31
N VAL A 47 21.01 -3.36 -10.09
CA VAL A 47 21.78 -3.32 -8.85
C VAL A 47 21.24 -4.38 -7.89
N VAL A 48 22.12 -5.01 -7.14
CA VAL A 48 21.77 -5.99 -6.10
C VAL A 48 21.96 -5.33 -4.74
N PHE A 49 20.90 -5.24 -3.95
CA PHE A 49 20.95 -4.75 -2.56
C PHE A 49 20.96 -5.92 -1.59
N ALA A 50 22.14 -6.30 -1.11
CA ALA A 50 22.30 -7.34 -0.10
C ALA A 50 21.88 -6.84 1.28
N PHE A 51 21.09 -7.64 2.01
CA PHE A 51 20.56 -7.24 3.31
C PHE A 51 20.74 -8.29 4.43
N ASP A 52 21.12 -9.52 4.07
CA ASP A 52 21.48 -10.57 5.04
C ASP A 52 22.49 -11.56 4.43
N LEU A 53 23.18 -12.29 5.30
CA LEU A 53 24.12 -13.35 4.95
C LEU A 53 23.73 -14.62 5.69
N VAL A 54 23.31 -15.63 4.93
CA VAL A 54 22.78 -16.88 5.49
C VAL A 54 23.89 -17.90 5.72
N TRP A 55 24.93 -17.88 4.88
CA TRP A 55 26.00 -18.88 4.93
C TRP A 55 27.30 -18.40 4.27
N VAL A 56 28.44 -18.87 4.79
CA VAL A 56 29.78 -18.69 4.24
C VAL A 56 30.54 -20.02 4.35
N GLY A 57 31.19 -20.43 3.27
CA GLY A 57 32.09 -21.57 3.25
C GLY A 57 33.42 -21.27 2.59
N ASP A 58 34.40 -22.13 2.86
CA ASP A 58 35.70 -22.06 2.21
C ASP A 58 35.64 -22.56 0.75
N LYS A 59 36.79 -22.65 0.06
CA LYS A 59 36.82 -23.10 -1.35
C LYS A 59 36.43 -24.58 -1.53
N SER A 60 36.44 -25.38 -0.46
CA SER A 60 36.02 -26.78 -0.45
C SER A 60 34.51 -26.95 -0.25
N GLY A 61 33.76 -25.86 -0.04
CA GLY A 61 32.32 -25.91 0.20
C GLY A 61 31.94 -26.26 1.64
N VAL A 62 32.93 -26.32 2.54
CA VAL A 62 32.72 -26.65 3.95
C VAL A 62 32.55 -25.34 4.73
N SER A 63 31.48 -25.29 5.52
CA SER A 63 31.28 -24.27 6.56
C SER A 63 32.41 -24.40 7.58
N HIS A 64 33.02 -23.30 8.03
CA HIS A 64 34.10 -23.32 9.04
C HIS A 64 33.80 -24.28 10.22
N ALA A 65 34.89 -24.82 10.81
CA ALA A 65 35.04 -25.76 11.94
C ALA A 65 33.76 -26.21 12.67
N SER A 66 33.68 -27.51 13.01
CA SER A 66 32.53 -28.16 13.69
C SER A 66 31.97 -27.42 14.91
N ASP A 67 32.77 -26.56 15.53
CA ASP A 67 32.46 -25.88 16.79
C ASP A 67 32.04 -24.40 16.59
N ALA A 68 32.07 -23.87 15.36
CA ALA A 68 31.61 -22.52 15.06
C ALA A 68 30.08 -22.49 14.91
N PRO A 69 29.38 -21.49 15.50
CA PRO A 69 27.94 -21.37 15.32
C PRO A 69 27.59 -21.13 13.85
N ARG A 70 26.53 -21.79 13.39
CA ARG A 70 26.04 -21.59 12.01
C ARG A 70 25.49 -20.17 11.89
N LEU A 71 25.76 -19.51 10.76
CA LEU A 71 25.33 -18.13 10.54
C LEU A 71 23.84 -17.91 10.77
N HIS A 72 22.97 -18.83 10.34
CA HIS A 72 21.52 -18.70 10.57
C HIS A 72 21.11 -18.79 12.05
N ASP A 73 21.90 -19.42 12.91
CA ASP A 73 21.68 -19.48 14.36
C ASP A 73 22.18 -18.24 15.10
N MET A 74 22.95 -17.38 14.42
CA MET A 74 23.46 -16.13 14.97
C MET A 74 22.42 -15.02 14.90
N SER A 75 22.62 -13.98 15.72
CA SER A 75 21.82 -12.76 15.67
C SER A 75 21.91 -12.09 14.30
N LEU A 76 20.89 -11.29 13.92
CA LEU A 76 20.97 -10.53 12.66
C LEU A 76 22.15 -9.55 12.69
N ARG A 77 22.44 -8.95 13.85
CA ARG A 77 23.61 -8.07 14.03
C ARG A 77 24.91 -8.79 13.67
N ASP A 78 25.10 -10.00 14.17
CA ASP A 78 26.32 -10.75 13.92
C ASP A 78 26.40 -11.28 12.49
N ARG A 79 25.27 -11.66 11.87
CA ARG A 79 25.23 -11.99 10.43
C ARG A 79 25.61 -10.79 9.56
N ARG A 80 25.12 -9.59 9.88
CA ARG A 80 25.50 -8.35 9.16
C ARG A 80 26.98 -8.01 9.34
N ARG A 81 27.53 -8.18 10.54
CA ARG A 81 28.99 -8.04 10.79
C ARG A 81 29.80 -9.07 9.99
N ALA A 82 29.34 -10.32 9.93
CA ALA A 82 29.96 -11.36 9.13
C ALA A 82 29.90 -11.04 7.62
N MET A 83 28.79 -10.49 7.14
CA MET A 83 28.62 -10.05 5.75
C MET A 83 29.62 -8.97 5.38
N ALA A 84 29.77 -7.93 6.22
CA ALA A 84 30.74 -6.87 6.01
C ALA A 84 32.19 -7.39 5.94
N LYS A 85 32.53 -8.40 6.75
CA LYS A 85 33.85 -9.06 6.71
C LYS A 85 34.03 -9.95 5.48
N ALA A 86 32.98 -10.65 5.06
CA ALA A 86 33.01 -11.55 3.90
C ALA A 86 33.09 -10.78 2.57
N LEU A 87 32.60 -9.54 2.55
CA LEU A 87 32.52 -8.68 1.36
C LEU A 87 33.20 -7.32 1.60
N PRO A 88 34.52 -7.27 1.85
CA PRO A 88 35.23 -6.02 2.19
C PRO A 88 35.27 -5.00 1.03
N GLY A 89 34.94 -5.44 -0.19
CA GLY A 89 34.90 -4.60 -1.39
C GLY A 89 33.50 -4.14 -1.81
N LEU A 90 32.46 -4.37 -1.00
CA LEU A 90 31.08 -4.02 -1.41
C LEU A 90 30.91 -2.52 -1.68
N SER A 91 31.60 -1.67 -0.90
CA SER A 91 31.65 -0.22 -1.11
C SER A 91 32.37 0.22 -2.41
N ARG A 92 32.93 -0.71 -3.19
CA ARG A 92 33.65 -0.45 -4.45
C ARG A 92 32.82 -0.72 -5.70
N MET A 93 31.52 -1.04 -5.57
CA MET A 93 30.65 -1.42 -6.70
C MET A 93 29.30 -0.68 -6.73
N PRO A 94 29.29 0.67 -6.72
CA PRO A 94 28.05 1.44 -6.81
C PRO A 94 27.29 1.11 -8.11
N GLY A 95 25.97 1.00 -8.00
CA GLY A 95 25.05 0.63 -9.08
C GLY A 95 25.17 -0.82 -9.57
N ARG A 96 25.85 -1.69 -8.80
CA ARG A 96 26.01 -3.13 -9.12
C ARG A 96 25.70 -4.03 -7.93
N LEU A 97 26.42 -3.87 -6.82
CA LEU A 97 26.20 -4.66 -5.60
C LEU A 97 26.45 -3.77 -4.40
N GLU A 98 25.40 -3.53 -3.64
CA GLU A 98 25.37 -2.60 -2.51
C GLU A 98 24.73 -3.25 -1.29
N LEU A 99 24.96 -2.67 -0.12
CA LEU A 99 24.17 -3.02 1.06
C LEU A 99 22.85 -2.27 1.00
N ALA A 100 21.76 -2.93 1.38
CA ALA A 100 20.52 -2.22 1.66
C ALA A 100 20.79 -1.16 2.75
N ARG A 101 20.39 0.09 2.47
CA ARG A 101 20.48 1.18 3.44
C ARG A 101 19.74 0.79 4.72
N SER A 102 20.34 1.06 5.87
CA SER A 102 19.77 0.71 7.16
C SER A 102 20.12 1.74 8.23
N ALA A 103 19.20 1.97 9.15
CA ALA A 103 19.44 2.65 10.42
C ALA A 103 19.22 1.65 11.56
N GLU A 104 20.03 1.74 12.61
CA GLU A 104 19.76 1.05 13.87
C GLU A 104 19.02 2.02 14.78
N VAL A 105 17.94 1.54 15.41
CA VAL A 105 17.10 2.33 16.32
C VAL A 105 17.05 1.57 17.63
N ASP A 106 17.48 2.23 18.70
CA ASP A 106 17.34 1.71 20.05
C ASP A 106 15.91 1.97 20.52
N ALA A 107 15.22 0.89 20.90
CA ALA A 107 13.91 0.98 21.55
C ALA A 107 14.09 0.51 23.00
N PRO A 108 13.63 1.26 24.00
CA PRO A 108 13.65 0.80 25.39
C PRO A 108 12.93 -0.55 25.47
N THR A 109 13.62 -1.56 25.97
CA THR A 109 13.01 -2.85 26.25
C THR A 109 12.11 -2.67 27.46
N SER A 110 10.83 -3.03 27.34
CA SER A 110 10.02 -3.33 28.50
C SER A 110 10.62 -4.56 29.18
N GLU A 111 11.54 -4.32 30.11
CA GLU A 111 11.83 -5.30 31.15
C GLU A 111 10.48 -5.60 31.81
N PRO A 112 10.03 -6.87 31.90
CA PRO A 112 8.88 -7.18 32.72
C PRO A 112 9.24 -6.79 34.14
N ASN A 113 8.65 -5.71 34.65
CA ASN A 113 8.80 -5.29 36.03
C ASN A 113 8.47 -6.50 36.91
N ALA A 114 9.49 -7.14 37.47
CA ALA A 114 9.33 -8.17 38.47
C ALA A 114 8.88 -7.47 39.76
N GLY A 115 7.58 -7.17 39.84
CA GLY A 115 6.95 -6.65 41.04
C GLY A 115 6.08 -5.41 40.81
N SER A 116 4.88 -5.59 40.27
CA SER A 116 3.71 -4.83 40.73
C SER A 116 2.44 -5.58 40.39
N ASP A 117 1.92 -6.32 41.37
CA ASP A 117 0.50 -6.67 41.40
C ASP A 117 -0.30 -5.37 41.51
N GLY A 118 -1.02 -5.00 40.46
CA GLY A 118 -1.85 -3.78 40.47
C GLY A 118 -2.51 -3.54 39.11
N ALA A 119 -3.82 -3.34 39.13
CA ALA A 119 -4.69 -3.33 37.98
C ALA A 119 -4.45 -2.16 37.00
N GLY A 120 -4.53 -2.49 35.71
CA GLY A 120 -5.06 -1.69 34.60
C GLY A 120 -5.07 -0.17 34.71
N GLU A 121 -3.92 0.45 34.43
CA GLU A 121 -3.85 1.77 33.80
C GLU A 121 -3.01 1.61 32.53
N GLN A 122 -3.54 2.05 31.38
CA GLN A 122 -2.77 2.12 30.15
C GLN A 122 -1.70 3.20 30.35
N ASN A 123 -0.46 2.78 30.67
CA ASN A 123 0.66 3.68 30.95
C ASN A 123 0.96 4.58 29.74
N THR A 124 0.56 5.84 29.83
CA THR A 124 0.98 6.92 28.92
C THR A 124 2.51 7.07 28.86
N ASP A 125 3.21 6.70 29.93
CA ASP A 125 4.67 6.80 30.05
C ASP A 125 5.46 5.81 29.17
N ASP A 126 4.88 4.72 28.69
CA ASP A 126 5.55 3.79 27.76
C ASP A 126 5.60 4.36 26.33
N ASP A 127 4.63 5.20 25.94
CA ASP A 127 4.54 5.79 24.61
C ASP A 127 5.58 6.92 24.41
N ASP A 128 5.74 7.78 25.42
CA ASP A 128 6.75 8.85 25.43
C ASP A 128 8.18 8.31 25.33
N ARG A 129 8.44 7.12 25.91
CA ARG A 129 9.75 6.45 25.83
C ARG A 129 10.04 5.88 24.44
N LEU A 130 9.02 5.52 23.68
CA LEU A 130 9.15 5.02 22.32
C LEU A 130 9.17 6.14 21.28
N LEU A 131 8.74 7.35 21.65
CA LEU A 131 8.64 8.49 20.75
C LEU A 131 9.92 8.75 19.93
N PRO A 132 11.14 8.77 20.51
CA PRO A 132 12.37 8.98 19.72
C PRO A 132 12.61 7.87 18.68
N ALA A 133 12.27 6.62 19.02
CA ALA A 133 12.39 5.50 18.11
C ALA A 133 11.34 5.57 16.98
N ILE A 134 10.11 5.97 17.31
CA ILE A 134 9.04 6.19 16.34
C ILE A 134 9.42 7.31 15.38
N GLU A 135 9.93 8.44 15.87
CA GLU A 135 10.39 9.55 15.06
C GLU A 135 11.53 9.15 14.13
N ALA A 136 12.52 8.39 14.63
CA ALA A 136 13.61 7.87 13.80
C ALA A 136 13.12 6.93 12.69
N VAL A 137 12.19 6.02 13.01
CA VAL A 137 11.56 5.13 12.02
C VAL A 137 10.74 5.93 11.01
N ARG A 138 10.01 6.96 11.46
CA ARG A 138 9.21 7.84 10.59
C ARG A 138 10.11 8.61 9.63
N ALA A 139 11.17 9.23 10.11
CA ALA A 139 12.13 9.94 9.27
C ALA A 139 12.75 9.00 8.23
N PHE A 140 13.19 7.81 8.65
CA PHE A 140 13.77 6.82 7.74
C PHE A 140 12.75 6.29 6.72
N MET A 141 11.49 6.16 7.11
CA MET A 141 10.38 5.81 6.21
C MET A 141 10.19 6.88 5.14
N LEU A 142 10.17 8.17 5.49
CA LEU A 142 10.03 9.25 4.51
C LEU A 142 11.21 9.31 3.55
N GLU A 143 12.44 9.15 4.06
CA GLU A 143 13.63 9.04 3.22
C GLU A 143 13.56 7.86 2.24
N SER A 144 13.00 6.72 2.66
CA SER A 144 12.89 5.55 1.77
C SER A 144 11.86 5.80 0.66
N LEU A 145 10.76 6.49 0.95
CA LEU A 145 9.78 6.88 -0.06
C LEU A 145 10.37 7.86 -1.08
N ASP A 146 11.20 8.80 -0.63
CA ASP A 146 11.90 9.75 -1.51
C ASP A 146 12.98 9.05 -2.35
N ALA A 147 13.55 7.96 -1.84
CA ALA A 147 14.44 7.07 -2.57
C ALA A 147 13.70 6.04 -3.45
N ALA A 148 12.41 6.24 -3.74
CA ALA A 148 11.56 5.37 -4.57
C ALA A 148 11.44 3.92 -4.05
N CYS A 149 11.56 3.70 -2.74
CA CYS A 149 11.27 2.41 -2.10
C CYS A 149 9.79 2.30 -1.70
N GLU A 150 9.28 1.07 -1.55
CA GLU A 150 7.90 0.82 -1.10
C GLU A 150 7.67 1.21 0.39
N GLY A 151 8.76 1.28 1.17
CA GLY A 151 8.75 1.54 2.60
C GLY A 151 10.00 1.02 3.29
N VAL A 152 9.88 0.54 4.54
CA VAL A 152 11.00 0.06 5.35
C VAL A 152 10.73 -1.33 5.94
N MET A 153 11.81 -2.08 6.17
CA MET A 153 11.77 -3.36 6.87
C MET A 153 12.33 -3.19 8.28
N LEU A 154 11.49 -3.37 9.29
CA LEU A 154 11.87 -3.37 10.69
C LEU A 154 12.33 -4.78 11.06
N LYS A 155 13.60 -4.91 11.44
CA LYS A 155 14.21 -6.20 11.77
C LYS A 155 14.82 -6.15 13.16
N ARG A 156 14.40 -7.07 14.04
CA ARG A 156 15.06 -7.24 15.34
C ARG A 156 16.51 -7.64 15.12
N LEU A 157 17.45 -6.92 15.75
CA LEU A 157 18.88 -7.14 15.57
C LEU A 157 19.44 -8.25 16.45
N ASP A 158 18.95 -8.33 17.70
CA ASP A 158 19.51 -9.16 18.76
C ASP A 158 18.48 -10.14 19.36
N GLY A 159 18.99 -11.11 20.14
CA GLY A 159 18.19 -12.16 20.79
C GLY A 159 17.74 -13.29 19.86
N ASP A 160 17.16 -14.34 20.42
CA ASP A 160 16.85 -15.58 19.67
C ASP A 160 15.85 -15.38 18.52
N LYS A 161 14.95 -14.40 18.64
CA LYS A 161 13.99 -14.10 17.57
C LYS A 161 14.61 -13.37 16.36
N SER A 162 15.87 -12.93 16.45
CA SER A 162 16.60 -12.30 15.32
C SER A 162 17.29 -13.31 14.39
N ARG A 163 17.31 -14.59 14.77
CA ARG A 163 17.90 -15.69 14.00
C ARG A 163 17.20 -15.89 12.65
N TYR A 164 17.93 -16.38 11.65
CA TYR A 164 17.37 -16.64 10.33
C TYR A 164 16.66 -18.00 10.32
N SER A 165 15.34 -18.02 10.17
CA SER A 165 14.53 -19.24 10.23
C SER A 165 13.84 -19.51 8.88
N PRO A 166 14.45 -20.26 7.95
CA PRO A 166 13.93 -20.43 6.58
C PRO A 166 12.53 -21.07 6.52
N SER A 167 12.20 -21.91 7.50
CA SER A 167 10.95 -22.68 7.55
C SER A 167 9.83 -22.00 8.35
N LYS A 168 10.06 -20.80 8.87
CA LYS A 168 9.09 -20.06 9.68
C LYS A 168 8.92 -18.66 9.12
N ARG A 169 7.69 -18.18 9.10
CA ARG A 169 7.45 -16.75 8.91
C ARG A 169 8.04 -16.04 10.13
N SER A 170 9.01 -15.15 9.89
CA SER A 170 9.63 -14.40 10.97
C SER A 170 8.65 -13.36 11.51
N ASP A 171 8.32 -13.46 12.80
CA ASP A 171 7.54 -12.43 13.51
C ASP A 171 8.40 -11.19 13.85
N CYS A 172 9.68 -11.21 13.47
CA CYS A 172 10.65 -10.15 13.78
C CYS A 172 11.11 -9.38 12.56
N TRP A 173 10.53 -9.67 11.39
CA TRP A 173 10.71 -8.92 10.15
C TRP A 173 9.36 -8.31 9.77
N LEU A 174 9.15 -7.07 10.19
CA LEU A 174 7.92 -6.33 9.92
C LEU A 174 8.14 -5.43 8.71
N LYS A 175 7.16 -5.41 7.81
CA LYS A 175 7.12 -4.50 6.68
C LYS A 175 6.26 -3.31 7.05
N LEU A 176 6.83 -2.12 6.99
CA LEU A 176 6.09 -0.86 7.11
C LEU A 176 6.10 -0.22 5.72
N LYS A 177 4.92 -0.09 5.11
CA LYS A 177 4.77 0.41 3.74
C LYS A 177 4.02 1.72 3.72
N LYS A 178 4.12 2.47 2.61
CA LYS A 178 3.34 3.70 2.39
C LYS A 178 1.84 3.44 2.58
N ASP A 179 1.35 2.32 2.04
CA ASP A 179 -0.05 1.90 2.19
C ASP A 179 -0.44 1.49 3.62
N TYR A 180 0.51 1.53 4.56
CA TYR A 180 0.50 1.52 6.04
C TYR A 180 -0.02 2.77 6.76
N CYS A 181 0.21 3.95 6.19
CA CYS A 181 0.14 5.21 6.94
C CYS A 181 -1.03 6.05 6.45
N GLU A 182 -1.98 6.39 7.32
CA GLU A 182 -3.24 7.08 6.92
C GLU A 182 -2.97 8.33 6.08
N ASN A 183 -2.07 9.20 6.54
CA ASN A 183 -1.80 10.51 5.92
C ASN A 183 -0.86 10.45 4.71
N LEU A 184 -0.41 9.25 4.30
CA LEU A 184 0.50 9.06 3.15
C LEU A 184 -0.14 8.29 2.01
N ARG A 185 -1.42 7.90 2.14
CA ARG A 185 -2.10 7.00 1.20
C ARG A 185 -2.91 7.81 0.21
N ASP A 186 -2.70 7.54 -1.07
CA ASP A 186 -3.62 7.97 -2.11
C ASP A 186 -4.80 6.96 -2.14
N SER A 187 -6.04 7.45 -2.02
CA SER A 187 -7.25 6.68 -2.25
C SER A 187 -7.95 7.18 -3.52
N LEU A 188 -8.69 6.28 -4.16
CA LEU A 188 -9.55 6.60 -5.30
C LEU A 188 -10.97 6.16 -4.97
N ASP A 189 -11.93 7.00 -5.31
CA ASP A 189 -13.35 6.70 -5.20
C ASP A 189 -13.81 6.08 -6.52
N LEU A 190 -14.06 4.77 -6.53
CA LEU A 190 -14.30 4.00 -7.75
C LEU A 190 -15.68 3.35 -7.76
N VAL A 191 -16.27 3.24 -8.95
CA VAL A 191 -17.61 2.70 -9.15
C VAL A 191 -17.53 1.20 -9.52
N PRO A 192 -18.25 0.30 -8.82
CA PRO A 192 -18.32 -1.10 -9.20
C PRO A 192 -19.23 -1.29 -10.43
N ILE A 193 -18.65 -1.73 -11.54
CA ILE A 193 -19.36 -1.90 -12.83
C ILE A 193 -19.58 -3.37 -13.22
N GLY A 194 -18.98 -4.31 -12.48
CA GLY A 194 -19.20 -5.74 -12.70
C GLY A 194 -18.41 -6.63 -11.74
N ALA A 195 -18.54 -7.95 -11.88
CA ALA A 195 -17.80 -8.92 -11.08
C ALA A 195 -17.67 -10.31 -11.74
N TRP A 196 -16.77 -11.13 -11.21
CA TRP A 196 -16.64 -12.55 -11.53
C TRP A 196 -17.16 -13.43 -10.39
N PHE A 197 -17.53 -14.65 -10.71
CA PHE A 197 -17.85 -15.66 -9.71
C PHE A 197 -16.58 -16.11 -8.98
N GLY A 198 -16.61 -16.00 -7.65
CA GLY A 198 -15.50 -16.37 -6.78
C GLY A 198 -15.20 -17.87 -6.84
N GLN A 199 -13.92 -18.19 -6.63
CA GLN A 199 -13.42 -19.57 -6.61
C GLN A 199 -12.88 -19.92 -5.21
N GLY A 200 -12.80 -21.23 -4.91
CA GLY A 200 -12.24 -21.73 -3.64
C GLY A 200 -13.03 -21.25 -2.42
N ARG A 201 -12.37 -20.61 -1.45
CA ARG A 201 -13.03 -20.03 -0.25
C ARG A 201 -14.16 -19.06 -0.60
N LYS A 202 -14.06 -18.38 -1.74
CA LYS A 202 -15.05 -17.39 -2.19
C LYS A 202 -16.10 -17.98 -3.15
N ALA A 203 -16.18 -19.31 -3.24
CA ALA A 203 -17.22 -19.95 -4.03
C ALA A 203 -18.61 -19.53 -3.53
N GLY A 204 -19.44 -19.03 -4.46
CA GLY A 204 -20.77 -18.50 -4.15
C GLY A 204 -20.81 -17.03 -3.75
N TRP A 205 -19.69 -16.31 -3.85
CA TRP A 205 -19.59 -14.85 -3.70
C TRP A 205 -19.05 -14.21 -4.99
N TYR A 206 -19.30 -12.92 -5.20
CA TYR A 206 -18.65 -12.16 -6.26
C TYR A 206 -17.22 -11.79 -5.84
N SER A 207 -16.23 -12.19 -6.64
CA SER A 207 -14.82 -11.81 -6.46
C SER A 207 -13.99 -12.30 -7.66
N PRO A 208 -13.18 -11.45 -8.31
CA PRO A 208 -13.04 -10.02 -8.03
C PRO A 208 -14.23 -9.17 -8.48
N PHE A 209 -14.28 -7.93 -8.00
CA PHE A 209 -15.11 -6.84 -8.50
C PHE A 209 -14.33 -6.02 -9.54
N LEU A 210 -14.96 -5.63 -10.64
CA LEU A 210 -14.43 -4.70 -11.63
C LEU A 210 -14.85 -3.28 -11.25
N LEU A 211 -13.85 -2.42 -11.01
CA LEU A 211 -14.06 -1.05 -10.58
C LEU A 211 -13.61 -0.07 -11.66
N ALA A 212 -14.28 1.08 -11.75
CA ALA A 212 -14.07 2.08 -12.79
C ALA A 212 -14.02 3.51 -12.23
N VAL A 213 -13.35 4.39 -12.98
CA VAL A 213 -13.44 5.85 -12.83
C VAL A 213 -14.56 6.38 -13.71
N TYR A 214 -15.12 7.54 -13.36
CA TYR A 214 -16.11 8.22 -14.18
C TYR A 214 -15.45 9.34 -14.99
N ASP A 215 -15.68 9.36 -16.29
CA ASP A 215 -15.21 10.42 -17.18
C ASP A 215 -16.39 11.34 -17.56
N PRO A 216 -16.45 12.57 -17.03
CA PRO A 216 -17.53 13.50 -17.33
C PRO A 216 -17.50 14.04 -18.77
N GLU A 217 -16.37 13.98 -19.48
CA GLU A 217 -16.30 14.47 -20.87
C GLU A 217 -16.96 13.49 -21.85
N THR A 218 -16.77 12.19 -21.61
CA THR A 218 -17.30 11.13 -22.47
C THR A 218 -18.57 10.49 -21.90
N GLU A 219 -18.94 10.83 -20.67
CA GLU A 219 -20.01 10.21 -19.88
C GLU A 219 -19.85 8.68 -19.79
N THR A 220 -18.61 8.20 -19.67
CA THR A 220 -18.29 6.77 -19.61
C THR A 220 -17.61 6.36 -18.31
N TYR A 221 -17.77 5.08 -17.95
CA TYR A 221 -17.04 4.45 -16.86
C TYR A 221 -15.86 3.67 -17.42
N GLN A 222 -14.65 4.16 -17.14
CA GLN A 222 -13.42 3.57 -17.63
C GLN A 222 -12.85 2.60 -16.59
N SER A 223 -12.66 1.33 -16.95
CA SER A 223 -12.20 0.35 -15.95
C SER A 223 -10.80 0.67 -15.45
N MET A 224 -10.62 0.54 -14.14
CA MET A 224 -9.41 0.90 -13.42
C MET A 224 -8.72 -0.31 -12.80
N CYS A 225 -9.45 -1.18 -12.10
CA CYS A 225 -8.84 -2.36 -11.48
C CYS A 225 -9.84 -3.47 -11.17
N ARG A 226 -9.27 -4.65 -10.84
CA ARG A 226 -10.01 -5.75 -10.22
C ARG A 226 -9.73 -5.78 -8.72
N CYS A 227 -10.74 -5.60 -7.88
CA CYS A 227 -10.59 -5.64 -6.43
C CYS A 227 -11.06 -6.97 -5.86
N MET A 228 -10.22 -7.62 -5.04
CA MET A 228 -10.51 -8.91 -4.40
C MET A 228 -10.19 -8.94 -2.91
N SER A 229 -9.85 -7.82 -2.29
CA SER A 229 -9.40 -7.78 -0.89
C SER A 229 -9.88 -6.52 -0.19
N GLY A 230 -9.91 -6.54 1.14
CA GLY A 230 -10.44 -5.43 1.96
C GLY A 230 -11.89 -5.63 2.40
N PHE A 231 -12.61 -6.56 1.78
CA PHE A 231 -14.00 -6.89 2.14
C PHE A 231 -14.09 -7.83 3.33
N THR A 232 -15.04 -7.58 4.24
CA THR A 232 -15.39 -8.50 5.32
C THR A 232 -16.23 -9.66 4.79
N ASP A 233 -16.24 -10.79 5.51
CA ASP A 233 -17.10 -11.93 5.16
C ASP A 233 -18.60 -11.56 5.26
N GLU A 234 -18.95 -10.54 6.04
CA GLU A 234 -20.30 -9.96 6.10
C GLU A 234 -20.64 -9.18 4.83
N PHE A 235 -19.72 -8.35 4.35
CA PHE A 235 -19.90 -7.61 3.10
C PHE A 235 -20.17 -8.54 1.91
N TYR A 236 -19.44 -9.67 1.82
CA TYR A 236 -19.73 -10.64 0.78
C TYR A 236 -21.11 -11.31 0.95
N ARG A 237 -21.56 -11.53 2.19
CA ARG A 237 -22.85 -12.16 2.48
C ARG A 237 -24.02 -11.25 2.13
N THR A 238 -23.98 -9.98 2.50
CA THR A 238 -25.03 -9.01 2.11
C THR A 238 -25.12 -8.89 0.59
N ARG A 239 -23.99 -8.90 -0.12
CA ARG A 239 -23.97 -8.93 -1.59
C ARG A 239 -24.40 -10.27 -2.20
N ARG A 240 -24.29 -11.36 -1.45
CA ARG A 240 -24.74 -12.70 -1.87
C ARG A 240 -26.26 -12.80 -1.95
N GLU A 241 -27.01 -11.99 -1.22
CA GLU A 241 -28.47 -12.05 -1.23
C GLU A 241 -29.06 -11.74 -2.62
N ASN A 242 -28.30 -11.00 -3.45
CA ASN A 242 -28.57 -10.72 -4.87
C ASN A 242 -27.78 -11.62 -5.84
N PHE A 243 -27.03 -12.61 -5.36
CA PHE A 243 -26.19 -13.49 -6.18
C PHE A 243 -27.05 -14.32 -7.13
N GLY A 244 -27.05 -13.95 -8.40
CA GLY A 244 -27.86 -14.60 -9.44
C GLY A 244 -29.37 -14.33 -9.36
N LYS A 245 -29.83 -13.27 -8.68
CA LYS A 245 -31.24 -12.86 -8.65
C LYS A 245 -31.41 -11.40 -9.13
N PRO A 246 -32.19 -11.10 -10.17
CA PRO A 246 -32.47 -9.72 -10.58
C PRO A 246 -33.46 -9.02 -9.61
N PRO A 247 -33.46 -7.66 -9.50
CA PRO A 247 -33.25 -6.71 -10.62
C PRO A 247 -32.40 -5.45 -10.31
N SER A 248 -31.16 -5.43 -10.81
CA SER A 248 -30.35 -4.24 -11.18
C SER A 248 -29.14 -4.65 -12.02
N PHE A 249 -29.29 -5.78 -12.73
CA PHE A 249 -28.31 -6.39 -13.62
C PHE A 249 -28.66 -5.99 -15.04
N VAL A 250 -27.65 -5.75 -15.86
CA VAL A 250 -27.86 -5.80 -17.31
C VAL A 250 -27.99 -7.28 -17.65
N GLU A 251 -29.23 -7.75 -17.77
CA GLU A 251 -29.63 -9.15 -18.01
C GLU A 251 -28.95 -9.79 -19.23
N SER A 252 -28.45 -8.96 -20.15
CA SER A 252 -27.65 -9.44 -21.26
C SER A 252 -26.18 -9.47 -20.86
N GLY A 253 -25.48 -10.60 -21.06
CA GLY A 253 -24.01 -10.68 -21.04
C GLY A 253 -23.30 -9.77 -22.07
N VAL A 254 -24.04 -8.86 -22.69
CA VAL A 254 -23.57 -7.79 -23.56
C VAL A 254 -23.07 -6.64 -22.70
N LYS A 255 -21.85 -6.20 -22.96
CA LYS A 255 -21.23 -5.06 -22.30
C LYS A 255 -22.06 -3.78 -22.54
N PRO A 256 -22.48 -3.05 -21.48
CA PRO A 256 -23.12 -1.76 -21.62
C PRO A 256 -22.25 -0.76 -22.40
N PRO A 257 -22.83 0.06 -23.30
CA PRO A 257 -22.06 1.02 -24.11
C PRO A 257 -21.30 2.06 -23.29
N VAL A 258 -21.82 2.41 -22.11
CA VAL A 258 -21.22 3.37 -21.17
C VAL A 258 -19.95 2.85 -20.50
N TYR A 259 -19.58 1.57 -20.66
CA TYR A 259 -18.40 0.98 -20.03
C TYR A 259 -17.23 0.86 -21.01
N ASP A 260 -16.20 1.70 -20.84
CA ASP A 260 -14.92 1.56 -21.52
C ASP A 260 -14.02 0.58 -20.75
N THR A 261 -14.00 -0.66 -21.23
CA THR A 261 -13.18 -1.72 -20.68
C THR A 261 -12.92 -2.81 -21.71
N LEU A 262 -11.73 -3.41 -21.62
CA LEU A 262 -11.35 -4.63 -22.36
C LEU A 262 -11.56 -5.90 -21.51
N GLU A 263 -11.97 -5.74 -20.26
CA GLU A 263 -12.30 -6.84 -19.37
C GLU A 263 -13.72 -7.34 -19.59
N GLN A 264 -13.91 -8.65 -19.45
CA GLN A 264 -15.21 -9.31 -19.53
C GLN A 264 -15.52 -9.97 -18.18
N PRO A 265 -16.24 -9.28 -17.26
CA PRO A 265 -16.79 -9.89 -16.06
C PRO A 265 -17.87 -10.91 -16.41
N ASP A 266 -18.14 -11.82 -15.47
CA ASP A 266 -19.24 -12.78 -15.59
C ASP A 266 -20.60 -12.08 -15.45
N VAL A 267 -20.63 -10.98 -14.69
CA VAL A 267 -21.83 -10.19 -14.40
C VAL A 267 -21.51 -8.70 -14.51
N TRP A 268 -22.37 -7.96 -15.20
CA TRP A 268 -22.35 -6.49 -15.25
C TRP A 268 -23.29 -5.91 -14.20
N PHE A 269 -22.87 -4.83 -13.54
CA PHE A 269 -23.65 -4.09 -12.56
C PHE A 269 -24.09 -2.76 -13.14
N ASN A 270 -25.19 -2.21 -12.65
CA ASN A 270 -25.51 -0.79 -12.84
C ASN A 270 -24.64 0.05 -11.90
N PRO A 271 -24.19 1.25 -12.33
CA PRO A 271 -23.38 2.11 -11.48
C PRO A 271 -24.32 2.79 -10.48
N THR A 272 -24.32 2.34 -9.23
CA THR A 272 -25.19 2.89 -8.18
C THR A 272 -24.45 3.25 -6.90
N GLU A 273 -23.16 2.92 -6.81
CA GLU A 273 -22.38 3.07 -5.59
C GLU A 273 -20.98 3.55 -5.91
N VAL A 274 -20.35 4.17 -4.92
CA VAL A 274 -18.96 4.58 -4.98
C VAL A 274 -18.21 3.94 -3.82
N TRP A 275 -17.06 3.34 -4.11
CA TRP A 275 -16.24 2.66 -3.11
C TRP A 275 -14.89 3.34 -2.97
N GLU A 276 -14.46 3.59 -1.74
CA GLU A 276 -13.11 4.05 -1.46
C GLU A 276 -12.15 2.87 -1.60
N ILE A 277 -11.24 2.96 -2.56
CA ILE A 277 -10.24 1.93 -2.88
C ILE A 277 -8.86 2.50 -2.68
N ARG A 278 -8.01 1.73 -2.02
CA ARG A 278 -6.58 2.03 -1.86
C ARG A 278 -5.73 1.04 -2.61
N GLY A 279 -4.57 1.47 -3.05
CA GLY A 279 -3.57 0.61 -3.68
C GLY A 279 -2.15 1.02 -3.31
N ALA A 280 -1.19 0.21 -3.74
CA ALA A 280 0.21 0.48 -3.52
C ALA A 280 0.77 1.48 -4.54
N ASP A 281 0.52 1.21 -5.82
CA ASP A 281 1.06 1.97 -6.96
C ASP A 281 0.06 2.01 -8.11
N LEU A 282 0.20 3.01 -8.99
CA LEU A 282 -0.44 3.10 -10.29
C LEU A 282 0.49 2.57 -11.38
N THR A 283 -0.06 1.83 -12.33
CA THR A 283 0.70 1.11 -13.37
C THR A 283 0.02 1.17 -14.72
N LEU A 284 0.80 1.16 -15.80
CA LEU A 284 0.22 1.04 -17.15
C LEU A 284 -0.37 -0.37 -17.34
N SER A 285 -1.62 -0.44 -17.80
CA SER A 285 -2.38 -1.66 -17.97
C SER A 285 -2.81 -1.87 -19.42
N PRO A 286 -2.60 -3.08 -19.97
CA PRO A 286 -3.12 -3.43 -21.29
C PRO A 286 -4.60 -3.81 -21.28
N LYS A 287 -5.25 -3.91 -20.11
CA LYS A 287 -6.65 -4.37 -19.97
C LYS A 287 -7.61 -3.30 -19.46
N HIS A 288 -7.08 -2.38 -18.66
CA HIS A 288 -7.83 -1.29 -18.06
C HIS A 288 -7.67 -0.03 -18.90
N ARG A 289 -8.71 0.81 -18.87
CA ARG A 289 -8.90 1.92 -19.80
C ARG A 289 -8.95 3.28 -19.12
N ALA A 290 -8.93 3.32 -17.79
CA ALA A 290 -8.83 4.56 -17.02
C ALA A 290 -7.67 5.42 -17.53
N ALA A 291 -7.96 6.66 -17.96
CA ALA A 291 -6.99 7.60 -18.52
C ALA A 291 -6.19 7.03 -19.73
N ALA A 292 -6.81 6.15 -20.53
CA ALA A 292 -6.21 5.67 -21.77
C ALA A 292 -5.94 6.84 -22.73
N GLY A 293 -4.78 6.81 -23.41
CA GLY A 293 -4.34 7.90 -24.27
C GLY A 293 -3.62 9.04 -23.55
N ALA A 294 -3.76 9.18 -22.21
CA ALA A 294 -3.12 10.27 -21.47
C ALA A 294 -1.59 10.09 -21.35
N ARG A 295 -1.12 8.87 -21.04
CA ARG A 295 0.32 8.57 -20.88
C ARG A 295 0.83 7.47 -21.81
N HIS A 296 -0.07 6.75 -22.46
CA HIS A 296 0.24 5.73 -23.43
C HIS A 296 -0.91 5.64 -24.43
N GLU A 297 -0.59 5.52 -25.72
CA GLU A 297 -1.58 5.55 -26.81
C GLU A 297 -2.65 4.46 -26.66
N GLU A 298 -2.25 3.22 -26.36
CA GLU A 298 -3.16 2.08 -26.28
C GLU A 298 -3.54 1.61 -24.85
N ARG A 299 -2.78 2.02 -23.83
CA ARG A 299 -2.89 1.47 -22.47
C ARG A 299 -3.49 2.49 -21.52
N GLY A 300 -4.41 2.04 -20.67
CA GLY A 300 -4.88 2.82 -19.53
C GLY A 300 -3.96 2.64 -18.31
N ILE A 301 -4.38 3.22 -17.21
CA ILE A 301 -3.74 3.13 -15.90
C ILE A 301 -4.56 2.17 -15.03
N SER A 302 -3.88 1.43 -14.15
CA SER A 302 -4.49 0.49 -13.22
C SER A 302 -3.84 0.58 -11.86
N LEU A 303 -4.66 0.38 -10.83
CA LEU A 303 -4.22 0.33 -9.43
C LEU A 303 -3.64 -1.06 -9.07
N ARG A 304 -2.44 -1.07 -8.47
CA ARG A 304 -1.76 -2.28 -7.98
C ARG A 304 -2.16 -2.56 -6.54
N PHE A 305 -2.44 -3.83 -6.26
CA PHE A 305 -2.92 -4.30 -4.95
C PHE A 305 -4.14 -3.53 -4.41
N PRO A 306 -5.21 -3.40 -5.20
CA PRO A 306 -6.42 -2.70 -4.76
C PRO A 306 -7.04 -3.39 -3.54
N ARG A 307 -7.40 -2.56 -2.55
CA ARG A 307 -8.08 -2.93 -1.31
C ARG A 307 -9.28 -2.03 -1.12
N PHE A 308 -10.43 -2.65 -0.94
CA PHE A 308 -11.64 -1.98 -0.49
C PHE A 308 -11.45 -1.45 0.93
N ILE A 309 -11.90 -0.23 1.18
CA ILE A 309 -11.89 0.42 2.48
C ILE A 309 -13.31 0.54 3.01
N ARG A 310 -14.17 1.27 2.28
CA ARG A 310 -15.56 1.52 2.66
C ARG A 310 -16.40 1.88 1.44
N VAL A 311 -17.72 1.81 1.62
CA VAL A 311 -18.68 2.43 0.70
C VAL A 311 -18.73 3.93 1.01
N ARG A 312 -18.85 4.76 -0.03
CA ARG A 312 -19.02 6.20 0.03
C ARG A 312 -20.49 6.52 -0.19
N ASP A 313 -21.27 6.44 0.88
CA ASP A 313 -22.70 6.80 0.85
C ASP A 313 -22.92 8.32 0.70
N ASP A 314 -21.84 9.09 0.88
CA ASP A 314 -21.75 10.54 0.74
C ASP A 314 -21.47 11.01 -0.71
N LYS A 315 -21.29 10.09 -1.66
CA LYS A 315 -20.95 10.41 -3.06
C LYS A 315 -21.88 9.75 -4.06
N ASN A 316 -22.23 10.49 -5.12
CA ASN A 316 -22.89 9.91 -6.29
C ASN A 316 -21.86 9.34 -7.26
N VAL A 317 -22.31 8.52 -8.20
CA VAL A 317 -21.42 7.85 -9.17
C VAL A 317 -20.72 8.82 -10.12
N GLU A 318 -21.31 10.00 -10.33
CA GLU A 318 -20.73 11.11 -11.08
C GLU A 318 -19.64 11.86 -10.30
N ASP A 319 -19.64 11.75 -8.96
CA ASP A 319 -18.64 12.34 -8.05
C ASP A 319 -17.44 11.40 -7.78
N ALA A 320 -17.41 10.25 -8.48
CA ALA A 320 -16.31 9.31 -8.44
C ALA A 320 -15.02 9.94 -9.00
N SER A 321 -13.88 9.37 -8.64
CA SER A 321 -12.58 9.78 -9.18
C SER A 321 -12.58 9.71 -10.71
N GLY A 322 -11.96 10.71 -11.35
CA GLY A 322 -11.92 10.86 -12.80
C GLY A 322 -10.58 10.49 -13.45
N PRO A 323 -10.52 10.37 -14.78
CA PRO A 323 -9.30 10.01 -15.51
C PRO A 323 -8.17 11.04 -15.33
N GLU A 324 -8.50 12.34 -15.23
CA GLU A 324 -7.50 13.38 -14.99
C GLU A 324 -6.81 13.22 -13.63
N GLU A 325 -7.58 12.92 -12.59
CA GLU A 325 -7.06 12.67 -11.25
C GLU A 325 -6.12 11.47 -11.26
N VAL A 326 -6.52 10.37 -11.92
CA VAL A 326 -5.67 9.18 -12.08
C VAL A 326 -4.38 9.51 -12.82
N ALA A 327 -4.43 10.31 -13.88
CA ALA A 327 -3.24 10.73 -14.61
C ALA A 327 -2.31 11.61 -13.75
N ARG A 328 -2.86 12.54 -12.97
CA ARG A 328 -2.08 13.37 -12.02
C ARG A 328 -1.37 12.52 -10.98
N LEU A 329 -2.09 11.57 -10.35
CA LEU A 329 -1.51 10.68 -9.35
C LEU A 329 -0.42 9.78 -9.95
N PHE A 330 -0.62 9.31 -11.19
CA PHE A 330 0.38 8.52 -11.89
C PHE A 330 1.67 9.32 -12.14
N ASP A 331 1.56 10.58 -12.57
CA ASP A 331 2.73 11.44 -12.78
C ASP A 331 3.46 11.77 -11.48
N ALA A 332 2.72 12.05 -10.42
CA ALA A 332 3.27 12.28 -9.09
C ALA A 332 4.02 11.04 -8.55
N GLN A 333 3.66 9.85 -9.02
CA GLN A 333 4.42 8.63 -8.74
C GLN A 333 5.67 8.52 -9.62
N GLN A 334 5.56 8.79 -10.92
CA GLN A 334 6.70 8.71 -11.86
C GLN A 334 7.82 9.70 -11.51
N SER A 335 7.45 10.92 -11.09
CA SER A 335 8.41 11.96 -10.72
C SER A 335 9.38 11.53 -9.61
N ARG A 336 8.98 10.57 -8.75
CA ARG A 336 9.85 9.99 -7.71
C ARG A 336 11.00 9.19 -8.32
N TYR A 337 10.75 8.45 -9.40
CA TYR A 337 11.78 7.71 -10.12
C TYR A 337 12.67 8.66 -10.94
N ASP A 338 12.11 9.77 -11.43
CA ASP A 338 12.83 10.80 -12.19
C ASP A 338 13.53 11.85 -11.30
N GLY A 339 13.51 11.67 -9.97
CA GLY A 339 14.13 12.57 -8.99
C GLY A 339 13.64 14.02 -9.06
N GLN A 340 12.43 14.22 -9.60
CA GLN A 340 11.70 15.50 -9.63
C GLN A 340 10.51 15.51 -8.66
N GLY A 341 10.27 14.40 -7.97
CA GLY A 341 9.18 14.26 -7.01
C GLY A 341 9.38 15.15 -5.79
N GLU A 342 8.27 15.65 -5.27
CA GLU A 342 8.26 16.37 -4.00
C GLU A 342 8.60 15.44 -2.84
N SER A 343 9.40 15.94 -1.90
CA SER A 343 9.77 15.19 -0.71
C SER A 343 8.52 14.75 0.06
N ALA A 344 8.53 13.51 0.54
CA ALA A 344 7.47 12.91 1.34
C ALA A 344 7.15 13.75 2.59
N THR A 345 8.15 14.42 3.16
CA THR A 345 7.97 15.35 4.27
C THR A 345 7.12 16.56 3.89
N ARG A 346 7.33 17.12 2.70
CA ARG A 346 6.56 18.26 2.21
C ARG A 346 5.13 17.87 1.91
N ARG A 347 4.93 16.73 1.23
CA ARG A 347 3.59 16.18 0.95
C ARG A 347 2.78 15.94 2.22
N LEU A 348 3.43 15.44 3.28
CA LEU A 348 2.80 15.28 4.59
C LEU A 348 2.38 16.62 5.22
N ALA A 349 3.22 17.65 5.10
CA ALA A 349 2.92 18.96 5.66
C ALA A 349 1.76 19.64 4.91
N GLU A 350 1.73 19.51 3.59
CA GLU A 350 0.63 20.02 2.76
C GLU A 350 -0.68 19.30 3.05
N GLN A 351 -0.67 17.97 3.17
CA GLN A 351 -1.86 17.21 3.56
C GLN A 351 -2.37 17.60 4.95
N ALA A 352 -1.47 17.71 5.94
CA ALA A 352 -1.85 18.13 7.29
C ALA A 352 -2.42 19.55 7.33
N ALA A 353 -1.98 20.44 6.43
CA ALA A 353 -2.56 21.78 6.31
C ALA A 353 -3.98 21.74 5.72
N LEU A 354 -4.21 20.92 4.69
CA LEU A 354 -5.54 20.72 4.09
C LEU A 354 -6.52 20.07 5.07
N ASP A 355 -6.07 19.05 5.81
CA ASP A 355 -6.90 18.39 6.83
C ASP A 355 -7.31 19.38 7.93
N ALA A 356 -6.37 20.25 8.37
CA ALA A 356 -6.64 21.29 9.36
C ALA A 356 -7.50 22.46 8.84
N GLU A 357 -7.61 22.63 7.52
CA GLU A 357 -8.55 23.57 6.91
C GLU A 357 -9.95 22.94 6.80
N ALA A 358 -10.06 21.66 6.42
CA ALA A 358 -11.32 20.94 6.38
C ALA A 358 -12.00 20.83 7.76
N GLU A 359 -11.22 20.58 8.81
CA GLU A 359 -11.73 20.56 10.20
C GLU A 359 -12.25 21.93 10.66
N LYS A 360 -11.80 23.04 10.06
CA LYS A 360 -12.31 24.38 10.38
C LYS A 360 -13.62 24.69 9.66
N ASP A 361 -13.76 24.25 8.40
CA ASP A 361 -15.00 24.41 7.65
C ASP A 361 -16.15 23.57 8.23
N GLU A 362 -15.86 22.40 8.83
CA GLU A 362 -16.88 21.61 9.56
C GLU A 362 -17.24 22.20 10.93
N GLY A 363 -16.42 23.10 11.49
CA GLY A 363 -16.66 23.74 12.78
C GLY A 363 -17.47 25.04 12.71
N ASP A 364 -17.59 25.67 11.54
CA ASP A 364 -18.25 26.97 11.35
C ASP A 364 -19.75 26.84 10.99
N SER A 365 -20.29 25.61 10.92
CA SER A 365 -21.71 25.38 10.61
C SER A 365 -22.64 25.26 11.82
N ASP A 366 -22.12 25.31 13.06
CA ASP A 366 -22.89 25.10 14.29
C ASP A 366 -23.06 26.36 15.19
N GLU A 367 -22.59 27.54 14.77
CA GLU A 367 -22.75 28.79 15.52
C GLU A 367 -23.55 29.86 14.74
N ASP A 368 -24.81 29.60 14.39
CA ASP A 368 -25.75 30.68 14.05
C ASP A 368 -27.23 30.22 14.10
N ASP A 369 -27.70 29.73 15.26
CA ASP A 369 -29.14 29.83 15.58
C ASP A 369 -29.42 29.80 17.08
N ASN A 370 -29.18 30.91 17.78
CA ASN A 370 -29.91 31.16 19.02
C ASN A 370 -30.15 32.66 19.23
N GLY A 371 -31.12 33.18 18.46
CA GLY A 371 -31.52 34.57 18.49
C GLY A 371 -33.04 34.75 18.54
N GLY A 372 -33.64 34.48 19.71
CA GLY A 372 -34.79 35.24 20.21
C GLY A 372 -36.19 34.74 19.85
N ASP A 373 -36.96 34.42 20.89
CA ASP A 373 -38.37 34.76 21.14
C ASP A 373 -38.75 34.01 22.43
N GLY A 374 -39.23 34.60 23.53
CA GLY A 374 -40.14 35.72 23.72
C GLY A 374 -41.09 35.26 24.82
N GLU A 375 -40.90 35.76 26.05
CA GLU A 375 -41.73 35.44 27.22
C GLU A 375 -43.22 35.75 26.95
N ALA A 376 -44.10 34.78 27.21
CA ALA A 376 -45.51 35.03 27.49
C ALA A 376 -46.01 34.02 28.54
N ALA A 377 -46.05 34.47 29.80
CA ALA A 377 -46.78 33.83 30.88
C ALA A 377 -48.28 34.09 30.70
N LEU A 378 -49.11 33.03 30.76
CA LEU A 378 -50.52 33.14 31.09
C LEU A 378 -50.99 31.92 31.89
N ASP A 379 -51.83 32.26 32.86
CA ASP A 379 -52.39 31.51 33.99
C ASP A 379 -53.20 30.27 33.63
N GLY A 380 -53.46 29.48 34.69
CA GLY A 380 -54.22 28.25 34.71
C GLY A 380 -55.71 28.37 34.32
N ASP A 381 -56.30 27.21 34.04
CA ASP A 381 -57.52 26.78 34.71
C ASP A 381 -57.73 25.27 34.48
N GLU A 382 -58.11 24.60 35.57
CA GLU A 382 -58.64 23.24 35.61
C GLU A 382 -60.01 23.20 34.91
N GLU A 383 -60.29 22.18 34.10
CA GLU A 383 -61.63 21.58 34.11
C GLU A 383 -61.62 20.13 33.58
N GLU A 384 -62.25 19.27 34.37
CA GLU A 384 -62.60 17.89 34.09
C GLU A 384 -63.45 17.75 32.82
N ARG A 385 -63.30 16.64 32.08
CA ARG A 385 -64.44 15.77 31.72
C ARG A 385 -64.02 14.43 31.12
N GLN A 386 -64.54 13.40 31.76
CA GLN A 386 -64.77 12.04 31.26
C GLN A 386 -65.46 12.04 29.89
N THR A 387 -65.12 11.11 28.99
CA THR A 387 -65.90 9.88 28.75
C THR A 387 -65.37 9.10 27.54
N SER A 388 -65.28 7.78 27.74
CA SER A 388 -65.34 6.66 26.79
C SER A 388 -64.12 6.30 25.94
#